data_AF-A0A534FFP6-F1
#
_entry.id   AF-A0A534FFP6-F1
#
_cell.length_a   1.000
_cell.length_b   1.000
_cell.length_c   1.000
_cell.angle_alpha   90.00
_cell.angle_beta   90.00
_cell.angle_gamma   90.00
#
_symmetry.space_group_name_H-M   'P 1'
#
loop_
_entity.id
_entity.type
_entity.pdbx_description
1 polymer ?
#
loop_
_entity_poly.entity_id
_entity_poly.type
_entity_poly.pdbx_seq_one_letter_code
_entity_poly.pdbx_strand_id
1 'polypeptide(L)' 'DPASAFLNGWTRKEAYVKALGLGLTAPLTDIIVSLSERAALLSTGLRGQSASNWRLLNVPHPRAVVAVALGPHLESAAPT' A
#
# COMPACT_ATOMS: atom_id res chain seq x y z
N ASP A 1 -8.56 -7.16 -17.14
CA ASP A 1 -7.75 -6.33 -18.04
C ASP A 1 -6.37 -6.09 -17.42
N PRO A 2 -5.26 -6.40 -18.11
CA PRO A 2 -3.90 -6.23 -17.57
C PRO A 2 -3.54 -4.80 -17.17
N ALA A 3 -4.00 -3.79 -17.93
CA ALA A 3 -3.71 -2.39 -17.60
C ALA A 3 -4.38 -1.96 -16.30
N SER A 4 -5.65 -2.33 -16.11
CA SER A 4 -6.39 -2.09 -14.87
C SER A 4 -5.75 -2.79 -13.66
N ALA A 5 -5.32 -4.04 -13.82
CA ALA A 5 -4.63 -4.79 -12.77
C ALA A 5 -3.29 -4.13 -12.39
N PHE A 6 -2.53 -3.66 -13.37
CA PHE A 6 -1.29 -2.92 -13.14
C PHE A 6 -1.54 -1.62 -12.36
N LEU A 7 -2.52 -0.80 -12.79
CA LEU A 7 -2.85 0.46 -12.11
C LEU A 7 -3.35 0.23 -10.68
N ASN A 8 -4.17 -0.81 -10.46
CA ASN A 8 -4.58 -1.23 -9.12
C ASN A 8 -3.37 -1.59 -8.25
N GLY A 9 -2.47 -2.44 -8.75
CA GLY A 9 -1.27 -2.83 -8.01
C GLY A 9 -0.35 -1.65 -7.70
N TRP A 10 -0.08 -0.81 -8.71
CA TRP A 10 0.80 0.35 -8.60
C TRP A 10 0.26 1.36 -7.57
N THR A 11 -0.98 1.81 -7.74
CA THR A 11 -1.55 2.87 -6.88
C THR A 11 -1.69 2.42 -5.42
N ARG A 12 -1.97 1.15 -5.17
CA ARG A 12 -2.03 0.57 -3.81
C ARG A 12 -0.66 0.53 -3.14
N LYS A 13 0.39 0.10 -3.87
CA LYS A 13 1.77 0.13 -3.36
C LYS A 13 2.19 1.56 -3.05
N GLU A 14 1.95 2.49 -3.98
CA GLU A 14 2.24 3.91 -3.79
C GLU A 14 1.53 4.51 -2.57
N ALA A 15 0.24 4.23 -2.38
CA ALA A 15 -0.52 4.71 -1.22
C ALA A 15 0.08 4.21 0.10
N TYR A 16 0.44 2.92 0.15
CA TYR A 16 1.07 2.32 1.32
C TYR A 16 2.46 2.90 1.60
N VAL A 17 3.32 3.01 0.57
CA VAL A 17 4.66 3.60 0.69
C VAL A 17 4.59 5.05 1.17
N LYS A 18 3.64 5.83 0.66
CA LYS A 18 3.39 7.21 1.11
C LYS A 18 2.97 7.26 2.58
N ALA A 19 2.09 6.37 3.01
CA ALA A 19 1.68 6.29 4.41
C ALA A 19 2.83 5.88 5.36
N LEU A 20 3.80 5.08 4.86
CA LEU A 20 5.01 4.73 5.61
C LEU A 20 6.03 5.88 5.74
N GLY A 21 6.03 6.83 4.80
CA GLY A 21 7.01 7.91 4.76
C GLY A 21 8.42 7.50 4.29
N LEU A 22 8.62 6.26 3.84
CA LEU A 22 9.93 5.74 3.42
C LEU A 22 10.33 6.17 1.99
N GLY A 23 9.37 6.61 1.17
CA GLY A 23 9.64 6.95 -0.23
C GLY A 23 10.28 5.78 -1.00
N LEU A 24 11.31 6.08 -1.79
CA LEU A 24 11.95 5.09 -2.67
C LEU A 24 12.81 4.03 -1.95
N THR A 25 13.04 4.17 -0.64
CA THR A 25 13.76 3.15 0.14
C THR A 25 12.85 2.01 0.61
N ALA A 26 11.55 2.08 0.33
CA ALA A 26 10.62 1.01 0.64
C ALA A 26 10.93 -0.27 -0.20
N PRO A 27 10.78 -1.47 0.38
CA PRO A 27 11.06 -2.73 -0.32
C PRO A 27 9.92 -3.08 -1.29
N LEU A 28 9.83 -2.38 -2.42
CA LEU A 28 8.71 -2.48 -3.37
C LEU A 28 8.44 -3.90 -3.88
N THR A 29 9.46 -4.75 -3.97
CA THR A 29 9.34 -6.15 -4.38
C THR A 29 8.67 -7.02 -3.33
N ASP A 30 8.85 -6.68 -2.05
CA ASP A 30 8.40 -7.50 -0.91
C ASP A 30 7.01 -7.08 -0.40
N ILE A 31 6.58 -5.88 -0.81
CA ILE A 31 5.20 -5.41 -0.65
C ILE A 31 4.31 -6.14 -1.66
N ILE A 32 3.32 -6.87 -1.15
CA ILE A 32 2.36 -7.61 -1.98
C ILE A 32 0.97 -7.03 -1.75
N VAL A 33 0.29 -6.68 -2.84
CA VAL A 33 -1.08 -6.14 -2.84
C VAL A 33 -1.96 -6.97 -3.77
N SER A 34 -3.27 -6.96 -3.54
CA SER A 34 -4.20 -7.52 -4.51
C SER A 34 -4.18 -6.71 -5.82
N LEU A 35 -4.44 -7.38 -6.94
CA LEU A 35 -4.62 -6.75 -8.26
C LEU A 35 -6.10 -6.68 -8.69
N SER A 36 -6.98 -7.38 -7.98
CA SER A 36 -8.42 -7.45 -8.24
C SER A 36 -9.15 -6.18 -7.78
N GLU A 37 -10.45 -6.13 -8.03
CA GLU A 37 -11.33 -5.04 -7.58
C GLU A 37 -11.30 -4.85 -6.05
N ARG A 38 -11.15 -5.92 -5.26
CA ARG A 38 -11.04 -5.80 -3.81
C ARG A 38 -9.61 -5.40 -3.42
N ALA A 39 -9.44 -4.18 -2.91
CA ALA A 39 -8.17 -3.69 -2.41
C ALA A 39 -7.75 -4.43 -1.12
N ALA A 40 -6.52 -4.93 -1.09
CA ALA A 40 -5.95 -5.59 0.08
C ALA A 40 -4.42 -5.46 0.07
N LEU A 41 -3.85 -5.31 1.26
CA LEU A 41 -2.41 -5.48 1.50
C LEU A 41 -2.22 -6.92 1.96
N LEU A 42 -1.40 -7.68 1.25
CA LEU A 42 -1.16 -9.10 1.52
C LEU A 42 0.18 -9.33 2.22
N SER A 43 1.17 -8.46 1.96
CA SER A 43 2.45 -8.42 2.65
C SER A 43 2.90 -6.97 2.79
N THR A 44 3.40 -6.61 3.98
CA THR A 44 3.93 -5.27 4.31
C THR A 44 5.32 -5.04 3.75
N GLY A 45 6.06 -6.10 3.40
CA GLY A 45 7.49 -6.04 3.07
C GLY A 45 8.41 -5.65 4.23
N LEU A 46 7.85 -5.36 5.42
CA LEU A 46 8.60 -4.93 6.59
C LEU A 46 8.59 -6.02 7.66
N ARG A 47 9.77 -6.36 8.19
CA ARG A 47 9.90 -7.35 9.26
C ARG A 47 9.13 -6.90 10.50
N GLY A 48 8.38 -7.82 11.10
CA GLY A 48 7.62 -7.58 12.33
C GLY A 48 6.32 -6.78 12.15
N GLN A 49 5.96 -6.37 10.93
CA GLN A 49 4.68 -5.69 10.68
C GLN A 49 3.64 -6.61 10.06
N SER A 50 2.45 -6.65 10.66
CA SER A 50 1.31 -7.39 10.11
C SER A 50 0.53 -6.56 9.08
N ALA A 51 0.21 -7.18 7.94
CA ALA A 51 -0.66 -6.57 6.94
C ALA A 51 -2.08 -6.32 7.47
N SER A 52 -2.54 -7.08 8.48
CA SER A 52 -3.85 -6.90 9.11
C SER A 52 -4.02 -5.55 9.83
N ASN A 53 -2.91 -4.88 10.18
CA ASN A 53 -2.94 -3.56 10.81
C ASN A 53 -3.22 -2.44 9.80
N TRP A 54 -3.24 -2.78 8.50
CA TRP A 54 -3.42 -1.86 7.40
C TRP A 54 -4.73 -2.13 6.68
N ARG A 55 -5.36 -1.07 6.19
CA ARG A 55 -6.49 -1.11 5.28
C ARG A 55 -6.12 -0.42 3.98
N LEU A 56 -6.34 -1.10 2.86
CA LEU A 56 -6.31 -0.49 1.54
C LEU A 56 -7.74 -0.30 1.05
N LEU A 57 -8.03 0.90 0.55
CA LEU A 57 -9.34 1.28 0.03
C LEU A 57 -9.17 1.79 -1.40
N ASN A 58 -10.10 1.42 -2.29
CA ASN A 58 -10.24 2.13 -3.56
C ASN A 58 -11.13 3.35 -3.33
N VAL A 59 -10.82 4.45 -4.01
CA VAL A 59 -11.68 5.64 -4.06
C VAL A 59 -12.25 5.77 -5.47
N PRO A 60 -13.58 5.73 -5.64
CA PRO A 60 -14.20 5.89 -6.96
C PRO A 60 -13.81 7.22 -7.61
N HIS A 61 -13.36 7.17 -8.86
CA HIS A 61 -13.06 8.36 -9.65
C HIS A 61 -13.30 8.07 -11.14
N PRO A 62 -13.91 9.00 -11.91
CA PRO A 62 -14.35 8.71 -13.28
C PRO A 62 -13.21 8.51 -14.29
N ARG A 63 -11.99 8.95 -13.97
CA ARG A 63 -10.85 8.99 -14.91
C ARG A 63 -9.53 8.49 -14.34
N ALA A 64 -9.53 7.98 -13.11
CA ALA A 64 -8.30 7.58 -12.45
C ALA A 64 -8.56 6.41 -11.50
N VAL A 65 -7.51 5.62 -11.27
CA VAL A 65 -7.47 4.66 -10.17
C VAL A 65 -6.88 5.37 -8.96
N VAL A 66 -7.60 5.35 -7.85
CA VAL A 66 -7.19 6.02 -6.62
C VAL A 66 -7.24 5.01 -5.48
N ALA A 67 -6.16 4.96 -4.70
CA ALA A 67 -6.04 4.10 -3.55
C ALA A 67 -5.64 4.91 -2.31
N VAL A 68 -6.16 4.50 -1.15
CA VAL A 68 -5.80 5.05 0.16
C VAL A 68 -5.30 3.91 1.04
N ALA A 69 -4.20 4.13 1.74
CA ALA A 69 -3.69 3.26 2.78
C ALA A 69 -3.92 3.90 4.15
N LEU A 70 -4.54 3.15 5.06
CA LEU A 70 -4.75 3.54 6.45
C LEU A 70 -4.04 2.51 7.31
N GLY A 71 -3.19 2.96 8.22
CA GLY A 71 -2.40 2.10 9.09
C GLY A 71 -2.27 2.68 10.49
N PRO A 72 -1.54 1.99 11.37
CA PRO A 72 -1.19 2.54 12.67
C PRO A 72 -0.39 3.83 12.51
N HIS A 73 -0.53 4.72 13.49
CA HIS A 73 0.36 5.87 13.58
C HIS A 73 1.78 5.34 13.77
N LEU A 74 2.66 5.62 12.81
CA LEU A 74 4.06 5.30 12.92
C LEU A 74 4.65 6.36 13.85
N GLU A 75 4.76 6.05 15.13
CA GLU A 75 5.65 6.83 15.98
C GLU A 75 7.04 6.78 15.36
N SER A 76 7.65 7.95 15.17
CA SER A 76 9.06 8.02 14.79
C SER A 76 9.82 7.23 15.84
N ALA A 77 10.32 6.06 15.48
CA ALA A 77 11.22 5.31 16.34
C ALA A 77 12.40 6.22 16.65
N ALA A 78 12.37 6.86 17.83
CA ALA A 78 13.50 7.61 18.31
C ALA A 78 14.65 6.60 18.45
N PRO A 79 15.86 6.93 17.96
CA PRO A 79 17.00 6.06 18.21
C PRO A 79 17.26 6.05 19.72
N THR A 80 17.05 4.91 20.36
CA THR A 80 17.65 4.58 21.66
C THR A 80 19.13 4.29 21.50
#